data_AF-A0A1G0PJ46-F1
#
_entry.id   AF-A0A1G0PJ46-F1
#
_cell.length_a   1.000
_cell.length_b   1.000
_cell.length_c   1.000
_cell.angle_alpha   90.00
_cell.angle_beta   90.00
_cell.angle_gamma   90.00
#
_symmetry.space_group_name_H-M   'P 1'
#
loop_
_entity.id
_entity.type
_entity.pdbx_description
1 polymer ?
#
loop_
_entity_poly.entity_id
_entity_poly.type
_entity_poly.pdbx_seq_one_letter_code
_entity_poly.pdbx_strand_id
1 'polypeptide(L)' 'MLNFDWISGIDLETAKIFVLMAFVAPLIFAFTLKREYIFKGAEDNKTWRNLKGWILLLTTIMICVYMYF' A
#
# COMPACT_ATOMS: atom_id res chain seq x y z
N MET A 1 3.92 -8.65 29.24
CA MET A 1 4.49 -9.11 27.94
C MET A 1 3.33 -9.48 27.04
N LEU A 2 3.35 -9.06 25.77
CA LEU A 2 2.39 -9.55 24.78
C LEU A 2 2.74 -11.01 24.46
N ASN A 3 1.77 -11.91 24.52
CA ASN A 3 1.97 -13.32 24.16
C ASN A 3 1.90 -13.46 22.63
N PHE A 4 2.98 -13.93 22.01
CA PHE A 4 3.10 -14.15 20.56
C PHE A 4 3.21 -15.64 20.19
N ASP A 5 2.97 -16.56 21.13
CA ASP A 5 3.05 -18.01 20.88
C ASP A 5 2.05 -18.46 19.81
N TRP A 6 0.99 -17.70 19.58
CA TRP A 6 0.01 -17.97 18.53
C TRP A 6 0.52 -17.68 17.10
N ILE A 7 1.62 -16.92 16.94
CA ILE A 7 2.25 -16.64 15.63
C ILE A 7 3.43 -17.57 15.38
N SER A 8 3.95 -18.28 16.40
CA SER A 8 5.19 -19.05 16.28
C SER A 8 5.14 -20.20 15.28
N GLY A 9 3.94 -20.64 14.88
CA GLY A 9 3.73 -21.68 13.87
C GLY A 9 3.58 -21.15 12.44
N ILE A 10 3.55 -19.83 12.23
CA ILE A 10 3.39 -19.24 10.91
C ILE A 10 4.74 -19.30 10.18
N ASP A 11 4.74 -19.89 8.99
CA ASP A 11 5.91 -19.93 8.14
C ASP A 11 6.27 -18.53 7.60
N LEU A 12 7.52 -18.37 7.19
CA LEU A 12 8.04 -17.09 6.74
C LEU A 12 7.31 -16.54 5.49
N GLU A 13 6.86 -17.41 4.58
CA GLU A 13 6.17 -16.95 3.37
C GLU A 13 4.80 -16.37 3.71
N THR A 14 4.04 -17.05 4.58
CA THR A 14 2.77 -16.55 5.08
C THR A 14 2.94 -15.21 5.80
N ALA A 15 3.97 -15.08 6.65
CA ALA A 15 4.27 -13.81 7.31
C ALA A 15 4.59 -12.69 6.30
N LYS A 16 5.33 -12.99 5.23
CA LYS A 16 5.62 -12.04 4.15
C LYS A 16 4.37 -11.56 3.42
N ILE A 17 3.44 -12.47 3.15
CA ILE A 17 2.16 -12.13 2.51
C ILE A 17 1.36 -11.16 3.39
N PHE A 18 1.32 -11.35 4.70
CA PHE A 18 0.65 -10.41 5.62
C PHE A 18 1.22 -8.99 5.55
N VAL A 19 2.54 -8.86 5.48
CA VAL A 19 3.19 -7.54 5.32
C VAL A 19 2.87 -6.93 3.95
N LEU A 20 2.93 -7.72 2.88
CA LEU A 20 2.56 -7.26 1.54
C LEU A 20 1.11 -6.78 1.48
N MET A 21 0.18 -7.48 2.14
CA MET A 21 -1.22 -7.06 2.24
C MET A 21 -1.36 -5.70 2.93
N ALA A 22 -0.53 -5.40 3.93
CA ALA A 22 -0.54 -4.09 4.59
C ALA A 22 -0.14 -2.94 3.63
N PHE A 23 0.68 -3.21 2.61
CA PHE A 23 1.03 -2.22 1.57
C PHE A 23 -0.05 -2.13 0.48
N VAL A 24 -0.67 -3.25 0.13
CA VAL A 24 -1.68 -3.32 -0.95
C VAL A 24 -3.04 -2.78 -0.48
N ALA A 25 -3.42 -2.97 0.78
CA ALA A 25 -4.69 -2.49 1.32
C ALA A 25 -4.93 -0.97 1.11
N PRO A 26 -4.01 -0.05 1.47
CA PRO A 26 -4.19 1.37 1.22
C PRO A 26 -4.19 1.72 -0.28
N LEU A 27 -3.46 0.97 -1.11
CA LEU A 27 -3.48 1.12 -2.57
C LEU A 27 -4.88 0.81 -3.12
N ILE A 28 -5.47 -0.33 -2.75
CA ILE A 28 -6.84 -0.70 -3.13
C ILE A 28 -7.82 0.39 -2.68
N PHE A 29 -7.73 0.81 -1.41
CA PHE A 29 -8.58 1.86 -0.87
C PHE A 29 -8.48 3.16 -1.67
N ALA A 30 -7.27 3.63 -1.96
CA ALA A 30 -7.09 4.84 -2.75
C ALA A 30 -7.71 4.73 -4.15
N PHE A 31 -7.70 3.54 -4.76
CA PHE A 31 -8.33 3.31 -6.06
C PHE A 31 -9.87 3.33 -6.01
N THR A 32 -10.48 3.09 -4.85
CA THR A 32 -11.94 3.25 -4.64
C THR A 32 -12.40 4.72 -4.61
N LEU A 33 -11.50 5.67 -4.34
CA LEU A 33 -11.86 7.09 -4.24
C LEU A 33 -12.25 7.68 -5.61
N LYS A 34 -13.30 8.50 -5.63
CA LYS A 34 -13.72 9.23 -6.84
C LYS A 34 -12.67 10.25 -7.25
N ARG A 35 -12.58 10.52 -8.56
CA ARG A 35 -11.60 11.43 -9.14
C ARG A 35 -11.62 12.82 -8.52
N GLU A 36 -12.80 13.34 -8.19
CA GLU A 36 -12.98 14.64 -7.54
C GLU A 36 -12.25 14.76 -6.20
N TYR A 37 -12.20 13.69 -5.40
CA TYR A 37 -11.46 13.67 -4.13
C TYR A 37 -9.95 13.65 -4.33
N ILE A 38 -9.48 13.03 -5.41
CA ILE A 38 -8.05 12.94 -5.75
C ILE A 38 -7.48 14.33 -6.06
N PHE A 39 -8.24 15.14 -6.80
CA PHE A 39 -7.83 16.49 -7.21
C PHE A 39 -8.34 17.56 -6.25
N LYS A 40 -8.93 17.19 -5.11
CA LYS A 40 -9.47 18.17 -4.16
C LYS A 40 -8.34 19.03 -3.60
N GLY A 41 -8.40 20.34 -3.84
CA GLY A 41 -7.35 21.29 -3.46
C GLY A 41 -6.20 21.41 -4.46
N ALA A 42 -6.22 20.69 -5.57
CA ALA A 42 -5.30 20.90 -6.67
C ALA A 42 -5.75 22.11 -7.51
N GLU A 43 -4.79 22.92 -7.96
CA GLU A 43 -5.07 24.08 -8.83
C GLU A 43 -5.61 23.65 -10.21
N ASP A 44 -5.20 22.48 -10.69
CA ASP A 44 -5.60 21.92 -11.97
C ASP A 44 -5.72 20.39 -11.93
N ASN A 45 -6.34 19.83 -12.97
CA ASN A 45 -6.52 18.39 -13.15
C ASN A 45 -5.37 17.74 -13.94
N LYS A 46 -4.14 18.28 -13.84
CA LYS A 46 -2.97 17.72 -14.54
C LYS A 46 -2.68 16.30 -14.07
N THR A 47 -2.28 15.44 -15.00
CA THR A 47 -2.03 14.01 -14.77
C THR A 47 -1.00 13.74 -13.67
N TRP A 48 0.03 14.59 -13.54
CA TRP A 48 1.01 14.48 -12.45
C TRP A 48 0.39 14.66 -11.06
N ARG A 49 -0.67 15.47 -10.92
CA ARG A 49 -1.34 15.69 -9.62
C ARG A 49 -2.31 14.56 -9.27
N ASN A 50 -2.42 13.54 -10.12
CA ASN A 50 -3.25 12.36 -9.84
C ASN A 50 -2.60 11.51 -8.74
N LEU A 51 -3.10 11.65 -7.50
CA LEU A 51 -2.58 10.92 -6.34
C LEU A 51 -2.68 9.39 -6.48
N LYS A 52 -3.57 8.86 -7.33
CA LYS A 52 -3.62 7.40 -7.62
C LYS A 52 -2.34 6.91 -8.30
N GLY A 53 -1.74 7.73 -9.16
CA GLY A 53 -0.46 7.39 -9.80
C GLY A 53 0.68 7.36 -8.78
N TRP A 54 0.70 8.35 -7.88
CA TRP A 54 1.71 8.45 -6.83
C TRP A 54 1.65 7.31 -5.82
N ILE A 55 0.46 6.98 -5.31
CA ILE A 55 0.33 5.86 -4.38
C ILE A 55 0.70 4.53 -5.06
N LEU A 56 0.33 4.34 -6.34
CA LEU A 56 0.75 3.17 -7.08
C LEU A 56 2.28 3.08 -7.18
N LEU A 57 2.94 4.16 -7.60
CA LEU A 57 4.39 4.22 -7.70
C LEU A 57 5.07 3.92 -6.36
N LEU A 58 4.65 4.58 -5.29
CA LEU A 58 5.22 4.41 -3.96
C LEU A 58 5.01 2.98 -3.42
N THR A 59 3.78 2.45 -3.52
CA THR A 59 3.49 1.08 -3.10
C THR A 59 4.31 0.06 -3.90
N THR A 60 4.47 0.25 -5.21
CA THR A 60 5.32 -0.62 -6.04
C THR A 60 6.77 -0.59 -5.55
N ILE A 61 7.34 0.59 -5.30
CA ILE A 61 8.71 0.71 -4.77
C ILE A 61 8.84 0.00 -3.41
N MET A 62 7.88 0.21 -2.49
CA MET A 62 7.89 -0.43 -1.18
C MET A 62 7.84 -1.96 -1.29
N ILE A 63 6.98 -2.51 -2.17
CA ILE A 63 6.92 -3.95 -2.43
C ILE A 63 8.24 -4.46 -3.00
N CYS A 64 8.83 -3.77 -3.97
CA CYS A 64 10.11 -4.18 -4.56
C CYS A 64 11.24 -4.21 -3.51
N VAL A 65 11.33 -3.18 -2.67
CA VAL A 65 12.31 -3.14 -1.57
C VAL A 65 12.07 -4.27 -0.59
N TYR A 66 10.81 -4.49 -0.17
CA TYR A 66 10.46 -5.55 0.77
C TYR A 66 10.72 -6.97 0.23
N MET A 67 10.58 -7.17 -1.07
CA MET A 67 10.87 -8.46 -1.71
C MET A 67 12.37 -8.70 -1.92
N TYR A 68 13.17 -7.62 -1.99
CA TYR A 68 14.61 -7.71 -2.20
C TYR A 68 15.39 -7.97 -0.91
N PHE A 69 14.98 -7.36 0.20
CA PHE A 69 15.58 -7.52 1.53
C PHE A 69 14.88 -8.61 2.36
#